data_AF-A0A0S8KJH5-F1
#
_entry.id   AF-A0A0S8KJH5-F1
#
_cell.length_a   1.000
_cell.length_b   1.000
_cell.length_c   1.000
_cell.angle_alpha   90.00
_cell.angle_beta   90.00
_cell.angle_gamma   90.00
#
_symmetry.space_group_name_H-M   'P 1'
#
loop_
_entity.id
_entity.type
_entity.pdbx_description
1 polymer ?
#
loop_
_entity_poly.entity_id
_entity_poly.type
_entity_poly.pdbx_seq_one_letter_code
_entity_poly.pdbx_strand_id
1 'polypeptide(L)'
;MRDEGVLEKLKLENARAGDNFDMNVGGFTGDQAGSPVRIKGRILFFGPKWSFENMAAIEFGENNLLIITPTYVQITSPESLRFDPVNPDNYKVFVVKSRVHFRRGFDETGYARTILVVDAPGPWFGTTRLDALNYEYGPISRLYPFDGQ
;
A
#
# COMPACT_ATOMS: atom_id res chain seq x y z
N MET A 1 -0.68 3.19 -1.21
CA MET A 1 0.06 3.29 0.06
C MET A 1 -0.70 4.24 0.96
N ARG A 2 -0.95 3.89 2.22
CA ARG A 2 -1.54 4.84 3.17
C ARG A 2 -0.46 5.84 3.58
N ASP A 3 -0.73 7.14 3.42
CA ASP A 3 0.07 8.24 3.97
C ASP A 3 -0.75 9.53 4.00
N GLU A 4 -1.53 9.71 5.06
CA GLU A 4 -2.34 10.92 5.25
C GLU A 4 -1.49 12.19 5.41
N GLY A 5 -0.28 12.08 5.98
CA GLY A 5 0.57 13.24 6.22
C GLY A 5 1.07 13.87 4.92
N VAL A 6 1.45 13.04 3.94
CA VAL A 6 1.79 13.52 2.59
C VAL A 6 0.61 14.20 1.91
N LEU A 7 -0.60 13.63 2.01
CA LEU A 7 -1.79 14.21 1.38
C LEU A 7 -2.17 15.56 1.99
N GLU A 8 -2.12 15.70 3.31
CA GLU A 8 -2.35 16.99 3.99
C GLU A 8 -1.31 18.04 3.56
N LYS A 9 -0.04 17.65 3.42
CA LYS A 9 1.00 18.56 2.94
C LYS A 9 0.74 19.02 1.50
N LEU A 10 0.40 18.10 0.59
CA LEU A 10 0.04 18.44 -0.79
C LEU A 10 -1.18 19.39 -0.83
N LYS A 11 -2.16 19.18 0.04
CA LYS A 11 -3.33 20.04 0.17
C LYS A 11 -2.94 21.45 0.60
N LEU A 12 -2.12 21.59 1.64
CA LEU A 12 -1.63 22.88 2.14
C LEU A 12 -0.81 23.65 1.10
N GLU A 13 -0.05 22.93 0.27
CA GLU A 13 0.75 23.49 -0.82
C GLU A 13 -0.07 23.82 -2.08
N ASN A 14 -1.38 23.54 -2.08
CA ASN A 14 -2.26 23.66 -3.25
C ASN A 14 -1.72 22.92 -4.48
N ALA A 15 -1.09 21.77 -4.25
CA ALA A 15 -0.43 20.98 -5.28
C ALA A 15 -1.42 20.50 -6.35
N ARG A 16 -0.94 20.33 -7.58
CA ARG A 16 -1.74 19.96 -8.75
C ARG A 16 -1.01 18.93 -9.61
N ALA A 17 -1.75 18.27 -10.49
CA ALA A 17 -1.14 17.47 -11.54
C ALA A 17 -0.15 18.32 -12.37
N GLY A 18 1.04 17.79 -12.61
CA GLY A 18 2.14 18.50 -13.26
C GLY A 18 3.23 18.98 -12.30
N ASP A 19 2.93 19.20 -11.02
CA ASP A 19 3.89 19.72 -10.06
C ASP A 19 4.97 18.69 -9.70
N ASN A 20 6.15 19.19 -9.32
CA ASN A 20 7.23 18.36 -8.80
C ASN A 20 6.86 17.76 -7.44
N PHE A 21 7.28 16.52 -7.22
CA PHE A 21 7.13 15.82 -5.94
C PHE A 21 8.50 15.43 -5.40
N ASP A 22 8.82 15.83 -4.17
CA ASP A 22 10.03 15.42 -3.45
C ASP A 22 9.75 15.31 -1.95
N MET A 23 9.31 14.13 -1.51
CA MET A 23 8.93 13.88 -0.11
C MET A 23 9.31 12.48 0.36
N ASN A 24 9.47 12.33 1.67
CA ASN A 24 9.50 11.01 2.31
C ASN A 24 8.08 10.46 2.40
N VAL A 25 7.89 9.19 2.05
CA VAL A 25 6.59 8.51 2.06
C VAL A 25 6.68 7.21 2.86
N GLY A 26 5.62 6.90 3.59
CA GLY A 26 5.49 5.69 4.41
C GLY A 26 6.27 5.76 5.73
N GLY A 27 6.34 4.63 6.43
CA GLY A 27 7.17 4.49 7.65
C GLY A 27 6.68 5.23 8.91
N PHE A 28 5.50 5.85 8.89
CA PHE A 28 5.04 6.71 10.01
C PHE A 28 4.18 6.00 11.07
N THR A 29 3.78 4.73 10.85
CA THR A 29 2.86 4.02 11.77
C THR A 29 3.56 3.16 12.83
N GLY A 30 4.89 3.19 12.89
CA GLY A 30 5.72 2.37 13.79
C GLY A 30 6.70 1.48 13.01
N ASP A 31 7.52 0.71 13.74
CA ASP A 31 8.64 -0.06 13.18
C ASP A 31 8.22 -1.01 12.05
N GLN A 32 7.03 -1.61 12.15
CA GLN A 32 6.47 -2.50 11.12
C GLN A 32 6.21 -1.83 9.77
N ALA A 33 6.15 -0.49 9.75
CA ALA A 33 5.95 0.29 8.54
C ALA A 33 7.25 0.49 7.74
N GLY A 34 8.38 0.06 8.30
CA GLY A 34 9.72 0.30 7.75
C GLY A 34 10.14 1.76 7.87
N SER A 35 11.31 2.08 7.33
CA SER A 35 11.78 3.47 7.25
C SER A 35 11.08 4.20 6.10
N PRO A 36 10.75 5.50 6.27
CA PRO A 36 10.25 6.32 5.17
C PRO A 36 11.22 6.33 3.98
N VAL A 37 10.68 6.30 2.77
CA VAL A 37 11.47 6.33 1.53
C VAL A 37 11.26 7.66 0.82
N ARG A 38 12.36 8.33 0.45
CA ARG A 38 12.30 9.57 -0.31
C ARG A 38 11.96 9.28 -1.78
N ILE A 39 10.83 9.82 -2.25
CA ILE A 39 10.39 9.71 -3.63
C ILE A 39 10.52 11.07 -4.31
N LYS A 40 11.20 11.07 -5.46
CA LYS A 40 11.37 12.24 -6.33
C LYS A 40 10.72 11.97 -7.68
N GLY A 41 9.84 12.86 -8.11
CA GLY A 41 9.06 12.65 -9.32
C GLY A 41 8.08 13.78 -9.59
N ARG A 42 6.92 13.43 -10.15
CA ARG A 42 5.89 14.40 -10.55
C ARG A 42 4.50 13.91 -10.14
N ILE A 43 3.64 14.84 -9.75
CA ILE A 43 2.25 14.56 -9.44
C ILE A 43 1.50 14.30 -10.76
N LEU A 44 0.99 13.09 -10.94
CA LEU A 44 0.10 12.75 -12.05
C LEU A 44 -1.36 13.07 -11.73
N PHE A 45 -1.75 12.86 -10.48
CA PHE A 45 -3.11 13.09 -10.02
C PHE A 45 -3.07 13.55 -8.57
N PHE A 46 -3.87 14.55 -8.23
CA PHE A 46 -4.20 14.91 -6.86
C PHE A 46 -5.65 15.41 -6.81
N GLY A 47 -6.51 14.69 -6.09
CA GLY A 47 -7.92 15.02 -5.99
C GLY A 47 -8.82 13.85 -5.59
N PRO A 48 -10.14 13.97 -5.80
CA PRO A 48 -11.10 13.01 -5.27
C PRO A 48 -11.11 11.69 -6.06
N LYS A 49 -10.95 10.57 -5.35
CA LYS A 49 -11.02 9.21 -5.91
C LYS A 49 -11.29 8.20 -4.79
N TRP A 50 -11.93 7.07 -5.12
CA TRP A 50 -12.25 5.99 -4.17
C TRP A 50 -12.97 6.50 -2.91
N SER A 51 -13.90 7.45 -3.07
CA SER A 51 -14.64 8.12 -2.01
C SER A 51 -13.80 8.96 -1.04
N PHE A 52 -12.53 9.20 -1.36
CA PHE A 52 -11.68 10.14 -0.64
C PHE A 52 -11.74 11.53 -1.28
N GLU A 53 -11.64 12.57 -0.45
CA GLU A 53 -11.50 13.95 -0.91
C GLU A 53 -10.18 14.15 -1.66
N ASN A 54 -9.09 13.58 -1.11
CA ASN A 54 -7.75 13.70 -1.66
C ASN A 54 -7.09 12.31 -1.73
N MET A 55 -6.64 11.97 -2.93
CA MET A 55 -5.76 10.86 -3.25
C MET A 55 -4.70 11.38 -4.21
N ALA A 56 -3.47 10.88 -4.13
CA ALA A 56 -2.40 11.25 -5.06
C ALA A 56 -1.93 10.06 -5.89
N ALA A 57 -1.51 10.33 -7.12
CA ALA A 57 -0.71 9.41 -7.93
C ALA A 57 0.56 10.14 -8.35
N ILE A 58 1.72 9.57 -8.03
CA ILE A 58 3.04 10.16 -8.23
C ILE A 58 3.81 9.28 -9.21
N GLU A 59 4.19 9.83 -10.37
CA GLU A 59 5.16 9.17 -11.23
C GLU A 59 6.58 9.44 -10.70
N PHE A 60 7.46 8.45 -10.78
CA PHE A 60 8.85 8.61 -10.38
C PHE A 60 9.77 7.63 -11.11
N GLY A 61 11.06 7.98 -11.23
CA GLY A 61 12.06 7.17 -11.90
C GLY A 61 11.65 6.76 -13.32
N GLU A 62 11.96 5.53 -13.70
CA GLU A 62 11.62 4.98 -15.01
C GLU A 62 10.28 4.22 -14.98
N ASN A 63 9.20 4.92 -15.35
CA ASN A 63 7.85 4.34 -15.48
C ASN A 63 7.33 3.65 -14.19
N ASN A 64 7.59 4.25 -13.03
CA ASN A 64 7.00 3.80 -11.76
C ASN A 64 5.90 4.75 -11.29
N LEU A 65 4.92 4.18 -10.59
CA LEU A 65 3.78 4.90 -10.06
C LEU A 65 3.59 4.56 -8.59
N LEU A 66 3.41 5.59 -7.76
CA LEU A 66 3.01 5.47 -6.37
C LEU A 66 1.63 6.11 -6.18
N ILE A 67 0.64 5.29 -5.81
CA ILE A 67 -0.68 5.79 -5.38
C ILE A 67 -0.67 5.98 -3.87
N ILE A 68 -1.03 7.17 -3.40
CA ILE A 68 -1.09 7.55 -1.99
C ILE A 68 -2.55 7.79 -1.58
N THR A 69 -2.98 7.16 -0.49
CA THR A 69 -4.35 7.17 0.03
C THR A 69 -4.36 7.61 1.50
N PRO A 70 -5.46 8.20 2.00
CA PRO A 70 -5.53 8.64 3.40
C PRO A 70 -5.70 7.47 4.39
N THR A 71 -6.16 6.31 3.92
CA THR A 71 -6.30 5.09 4.72
C THR A 71 -5.99 3.85 3.89
N TYR A 72 -6.07 2.67 4.51
CA TYR A 72 -5.90 1.39 3.82
C TYR A 72 -7.03 1.14 2.82
N VAL A 73 -6.65 0.73 1.61
CA VAL A 73 -7.59 0.41 0.53
C VAL A 73 -7.40 -1.03 0.12
N GLN A 74 -8.50 -1.76 0.04
CA GLN A 74 -8.52 -3.13 -0.44
C GLN A 74 -8.72 -3.16 -1.96
N ILE A 75 -7.64 -3.42 -2.68
CA ILE A 75 -7.67 -3.56 -4.15
C ILE A 75 -7.88 -5.03 -4.49
N THR A 76 -9.00 -5.34 -5.15
CA THR A 76 -9.40 -6.72 -5.51
C THR A 76 -9.43 -6.98 -7.01
N SER A 77 -9.38 -5.94 -7.84
CA SER A 77 -9.37 -6.06 -9.31
C SER A 77 -8.52 -4.99 -9.99
N PRO A 78 -8.01 -5.25 -11.22
CA PRO A 78 -7.29 -4.27 -12.03
C PRO A 78 -8.10 -3.00 -12.30
N GLU A 79 -9.42 -3.15 -12.52
CA GLU A 79 -10.33 -2.02 -12.79
C GLU A 79 -10.34 -0.98 -11.68
N SER A 80 -10.12 -1.40 -10.43
CA SER A 80 -10.03 -0.46 -9.31
C SER A 80 -8.86 0.53 -9.46
N LEU A 81 -7.79 0.11 -10.15
CA LEU A 81 -6.61 0.92 -10.45
C LEU A 81 -6.74 1.75 -11.73
N ARG A 82 -7.78 1.54 -12.54
CA ARG A 82 -8.01 2.31 -13.77
C ARG A 82 -8.73 3.63 -13.48
N PHE A 83 -8.06 4.72 -13.79
CA PHE A 83 -8.64 6.06 -13.83
C PHE A 83 -7.67 6.96 -14.59
N ASP A 84 -8.14 7.88 -15.43
CA ASP A 84 -7.23 8.82 -16.09
C ASP A 84 -6.43 9.61 -15.03
N PRO A 85 -5.08 9.58 -15.01
CA PRO A 85 -4.13 9.10 -16.04
C PRO A 85 -3.50 7.70 -15.81
N VAL A 86 -3.93 6.97 -14.79
CA VAL A 86 -3.43 5.65 -14.43
C VAL A 86 -4.11 4.53 -15.23
N ASN A 87 -3.29 3.81 -16.01
CA ASN A 87 -3.64 2.54 -16.63
C ASN A 87 -2.68 1.43 -16.13
N PRO A 88 -3.17 0.40 -15.41
CA PRO A 88 -2.33 -0.68 -14.89
C PRO A 88 -1.70 -1.56 -15.99
N ASP A 89 -2.20 -1.52 -17.24
CA ASP A 89 -1.60 -2.26 -18.37
C ASP A 89 -0.24 -1.68 -18.80
N ASN A 90 0.05 -0.43 -18.42
CA ASN A 90 1.31 0.24 -18.73
C ASN A 90 2.48 -0.23 -17.83
N TYR A 91 2.20 -1.08 -16.85
CA TYR A 91 3.17 -1.52 -15.84
C TYR A 91 3.35 -3.04 -15.90
N LYS A 92 4.59 -3.48 -15.70
CA LYS A 92 4.94 -4.92 -15.70
C LYS A 92 4.67 -5.59 -14.35
N VAL A 93 4.67 -4.81 -13.28
CA VAL A 93 4.53 -5.25 -11.90
C VAL A 93 3.64 -4.27 -11.17
N PHE A 94 2.77 -4.78 -10.32
CA PHE A 94 1.98 -3.98 -9.39
C PHE A 94 2.02 -4.64 -8.01
N VAL A 95 1.96 -3.81 -6.97
CA VAL A 95 2.03 -4.25 -5.58
C VAL A 95 0.73 -3.88 -4.89
N VAL A 96 0.06 -4.89 -4.33
CA VAL A 96 -1.15 -4.71 -3.52
C VAL A 96 -0.93 -5.29 -2.13
N LYS A 97 -1.40 -4.58 -1.09
CA LYS A 97 -1.32 -5.06 0.29
C LYS A 97 -2.47 -6.02 0.57
N SER A 98 -2.32 -7.28 0.15
CA SER A 98 -3.32 -8.33 0.32
C SER A 98 -2.68 -9.72 0.25
N ARG A 99 -3.21 -10.67 1.01
CA ARG A 99 -2.81 -12.09 0.91
C ARG A 99 -3.75 -12.95 0.08
N VAL A 100 -5.02 -12.58 -0.02
CA VAL A 100 -6.07 -13.44 -0.58
C VAL A 100 -6.94 -12.69 -1.57
N HIS A 101 -7.52 -11.57 -1.15
CA HIS A 101 -8.58 -10.90 -1.91
C HIS A 101 -8.19 -10.38 -3.30
N PHE A 102 -6.89 -10.22 -3.58
CA PHE A 102 -6.44 -9.84 -4.93
C PHE A 102 -6.64 -10.98 -5.94
N ARG A 103 -6.70 -12.24 -5.49
CA ARG A 103 -6.76 -13.40 -6.38
C ARG A 103 -7.97 -13.36 -7.31
N ARG A 104 -9.13 -12.97 -6.77
CA ARG A 104 -10.38 -12.87 -7.53
C ARG A 104 -10.25 -12.08 -8.84
N GLY A 105 -9.61 -10.92 -8.80
CA GLY A 105 -9.54 -10.03 -9.96
C GLY A 105 -8.23 -10.08 -10.73
N PHE A 106 -7.13 -10.47 -10.08
CA PHE A 106 -5.80 -10.48 -10.71
C PHE A 106 -5.33 -11.89 -11.10
N ASP A 107 -5.60 -12.90 -10.28
CA ASP A 107 -5.10 -14.28 -10.47
C ASP A 107 -6.12 -15.11 -11.29
N GLU A 108 -7.35 -15.24 -10.76
CA GLU A 108 -8.41 -16.08 -11.35
C GLU A 108 -8.88 -15.61 -12.73
N THR A 109 -8.71 -14.32 -13.05
CA THR A 109 -9.02 -13.75 -14.37
C THR A 109 -7.89 -13.95 -15.38
N GLY A 110 -6.71 -14.38 -14.94
CA GLY A 110 -5.51 -14.48 -15.76
C GLY A 110 -4.81 -13.14 -16.06
N TYR A 111 -5.24 -12.03 -15.43
CA TYR A 111 -4.64 -10.71 -15.66
C TYR A 111 -3.16 -10.67 -15.24
N ALA A 112 -2.83 -11.16 -14.04
CA ALA A 112 -1.45 -11.41 -13.63
C ALA A 112 -1.05 -12.83 -13.96
N ARG A 113 -0.05 -12.96 -14.85
CA ARG A 113 0.53 -14.26 -15.23
C ARG A 113 1.35 -14.90 -14.12
N THR A 114 1.77 -14.12 -13.12
CA THR A 114 2.63 -14.58 -12.04
C THR A 114 2.28 -13.85 -10.76
N ILE A 115 2.07 -14.63 -9.69
CA ILE A 115 1.76 -14.13 -8.36
C ILE A 115 2.96 -14.40 -7.45
N LEU A 116 3.51 -13.34 -6.88
CA LEU A 116 4.57 -13.40 -5.88
C LEU A 116 4.02 -12.91 -4.55
N VAL A 117 3.85 -13.82 -3.58
CA VAL A 117 3.51 -13.46 -2.20
C VAL A 117 4.80 -13.20 -1.46
N VAL A 118 4.96 -11.97 -0.97
CA VAL A 118 6.16 -11.53 -0.25
C VAL A 118 5.78 -11.25 1.19
N ASP A 119 6.56 -11.79 2.12
CA ASP A 119 6.42 -11.49 3.55
C ASP A 119 7.14 -10.18 3.90
N ALA A 120 6.55 -9.42 4.82
CA ALA A 120 7.21 -8.25 5.38
C ALA A 120 8.48 -8.68 6.15
N PRO A 121 9.54 -7.85 6.13
CA PRO A 121 10.76 -8.16 6.85
C PRO A 121 10.53 -8.03 8.36
N GLY A 122 10.48 -9.15 9.08
CA GLY A 122 10.31 -9.19 10.53
C GLY A 122 8.95 -9.73 10.99
N PRO A 123 8.80 -10.04 12.28
CA PRO A 123 7.65 -10.77 12.78
C PRO A 123 6.52 -9.82 13.23
N TRP A 124 5.97 -9.08 12.26
CA TRP A 124 5.00 -8.02 12.53
C TRP A 124 3.55 -8.50 12.55
N PHE A 125 2.63 -7.58 12.90
CA PHE A 125 1.19 -7.77 12.76
C PHE A 125 0.81 -8.22 11.34
N GLY A 126 0.06 -9.32 11.28
CA GLY A 126 -0.33 -9.93 10.02
C GLY A 126 0.71 -10.90 9.44
N THR A 127 1.80 -11.21 10.14
CA THR A 127 2.68 -12.34 9.78
C THR A 127 2.18 -13.65 10.40
N THR A 128 2.83 -14.77 10.03
CA THR A 128 2.58 -16.09 10.64
C THR A 128 3.35 -16.31 11.93
N ARG A 129 4.10 -15.30 12.40
CA ARG A 129 4.95 -15.33 13.61
C ARG A 129 4.12 -14.92 14.82
N LEU A 130 3.18 -15.78 15.21
CA LEU A 130 2.28 -15.52 16.33
C LEU A 130 3.07 -15.31 17.64
N ASP A 131 4.15 -16.04 17.82
CA ASP A 131 5.07 -16.01 18.96
C ASP A 131 5.82 -14.68 19.18
N ALA A 132 5.85 -13.81 18.19
CA ALA A 132 6.52 -12.51 18.32
C ALA A 132 5.62 -11.39 18.88
N LEU A 133 4.33 -11.64 19.03
CA LEU A 133 3.40 -10.65 19.55
C LEU A 133 3.37 -10.68 21.09
N ASN A 134 3.41 -9.50 21.72
CA ASN A 134 3.26 -9.39 23.17
C ASN A 134 1.77 -9.46 23.55
N TYR A 135 1.27 -10.66 23.81
CA TYR A 135 -0.11 -10.85 24.23
C TYR A 135 -0.29 -10.65 25.74
N GLU A 136 -1.05 -9.64 26.14
CA GLU A 136 -1.24 -9.31 27.56
C GLU A 136 -2.53 -9.88 28.17
N TYR A 137 -3.60 -9.99 27.38
CA TYR A 137 -4.96 -10.26 27.91
C TYR A 137 -5.59 -11.56 27.38
N GLY A 138 -4.93 -12.27 26.47
CA GLY A 138 -5.42 -13.53 25.91
C GLY A 138 -4.92 -14.75 26.69
N PRO A 139 -5.67 -15.86 26.77
CA PRO A 139 -5.21 -17.10 27.38
C PRO A 139 -4.25 -17.85 26.44
N ILE A 140 -3.24 -17.15 25.91
CA ILE A 140 -2.42 -17.61 24.77
C ILE A 140 -1.74 -18.94 25.06
N SER A 141 -1.22 -19.14 26.27
CA SER A 141 -0.60 -20.41 26.70
C SER A 141 -1.53 -21.63 26.69
N ARG A 142 -2.85 -21.43 26.52
CA ARG A 142 -3.85 -22.50 26.41
C ARG A 142 -4.36 -22.70 24.99
N LEU A 143 -3.85 -21.94 24.02
CA LEU A 143 -4.29 -21.96 22.63
C LEU A 143 -3.17 -22.51 21.75
N TYR A 144 -3.50 -23.43 20.84
CA TYR A 144 -2.59 -23.82 19.77
C TYR A 144 -2.15 -22.61 18.93
N PRO A 145 -0.86 -22.44 18.59
CA PRO A 145 0.25 -23.39 18.74
C PRO A 145 1.11 -23.23 20.01
N PHE A 146 0.63 -22.51 21.02
CA PHE A 146 1.39 -22.20 22.25
C PHE A 146 1.13 -23.17 23.40
N ASP A 147 0.07 -23.98 23.31
CA ASP A 147 -0.23 -24.98 24.31
C ASP A 147 0.86 -26.08 24.32
N GLY A 148 1.32 -26.43 25.51
CA GLY A 148 2.36 -27.46 25.70
C GLY A 148 3.81 -27.01 25.53
N GLN A 149 4.07 -25.69 25.41
CA GLN A 149 5.40 -25.09 25.58
C GLN A 149 5.73 -24.78 27.04
#